data_AF-A0A7W1A1D1-F1
#
_entry.id   AF-A0A7W1A1D1-F1
#
_cell.length_a   1.000
_cell.length_b   1.000
_cell.length_c   1.000
_cell.angle_alpha   90.00
_cell.angle_beta   90.00
_cell.angle_gamma   90.00
#
_symmetry.space_group_name_H-M   'P 1'
#
loop_
_entity.id
_entity.type
_entity.pdbx_description
1 polymer ?
#
loop_
_entity_poly.entity_id
_entity_poly.type
_entity_poly.pdbx_seq_one_letter_code
_entity_poly.pdbx_strand_id
1 'polypeptide(L)'
;MRLPIVTALAALALSCGDDGPPVCPTGNCTLPGSTIVKWKFNNFPMLGFDSDACSDLGVVTVRVELADAAGAPVDMMEKGCGEGQLTFLGLAGGAYRVTVTPLDVDGNSLVTAPVTAMGNAAAPGTSLEIPVAVNHPAWSRPYTGQLLFRLKWGGMSCAMATPPVSTQTLTLTVGGTVRTDTTSIDNVPFQKLDGTDPKPCRAFTDAFPQNVMGIPFGPATLLVVGKVGKDAGGLEVFRKSFDTFIGAGVFNPTLTYDAPLPDAGVDAPPDTM
;
A
#
# COMPACT_ATOMS: atom_id res chain seq x y z
N MET A 1 -43.29 -51.51 29.64
CA MET A 1 -42.33 -51.99 30.66
C MET A 1 -40.94 -52.04 30.03
N ARG A 2 -40.14 -50.97 30.21
CA ARG A 2 -38.75 -50.86 29.75
C ARG A 2 -37.99 -50.06 30.82
N LEU A 3 -36.92 -50.65 31.36
CA LEU A 3 -36.06 -50.09 32.40
C LEU A 3 -35.18 -48.94 31.85
N PRO A 4 -34.80 -47.95 32.67
CA PRO A 4 -33.68 -47.06 32.38
C PRO A 4 -32.36 -47.70 32.79
N ILE A 5 -31.38 -47.67 31.89
CA ILE A 5 -29.97 -47.99 32.17
C ILE A 5 -29.31 -46.71 32.68
N VAL A 6 -28.83 -46.76 33.93
CA VAL A 6 -27.97 -45.75 34.53
C VAL A 6 -26.54 -46.05 34.07
N THR A 7 -25.93 -45.13 33.33
CA THR A 7 -24.51 -45.18 32.98
C THR A 7 -23.79 -44.11 33.79
N ALA A 8 -23.13 -44.53 34.86
CA ALA A 8 -22.12 -43.73 35.54
C ALA A 8 -20.83 -43.83 34.73
N LEU A 9 -20.30 -42.69 34.27
CA LEU A 9 -18.97 -42.62 33.66
C LEU A 9 -18.09 -41.64 34.43
N ALA A 10 -16.95 -42.20 34.82
CA ALA A 10 -15.88 -41.67 35.63
C ALA A 10 -15.47 -40.23 35.32
N ALA A 11 -15.34 -39.43 36.40
CA ALA A 11 -14.55 -38.22 36.40
C ALA A 11 -13.06 -38.58 36.22
N LEU A 12 -12.49 -38.25 35.06
CA LEU A 12 -11.05 -38.12 34.93
C LEU A 12 -10.62 -36.83 35.62
N ALA A 13 -9.98 -36.95 36.78
CA ALA A 13 -9.15 -35.91 37.34
C ALA A 13 -7.89 -35.79 36.47
N LEU A 14 -7.91 -34.89 35.49
CA LEU A 14 -6.69 -34.40 34.86
C LEU A 14 -5.94 -33.55 35.89
N SER A 15 -4.71 -33.97 36.13
CA SER A 15 -3.72 -33.34 36.98
C SER A 15 -3.62 -31.83 36.72
N CYS A 16 -3.70 -31.04 37.78
CA CYS A 16 -3.25 -29.66 37.79
C CYS A 16 -1.75 -29.66 37.46
N GLY A 17 -1.41 -29.39 36.21
CA GLY A 17 -0.09 -28.90 35.85
C GLY A 17 0.06 -27.54 36.52
N ASP A 18 1.10 -27.41 37.32
CA ASP A 18 1.55 -26.16 37.93
C ASP A 18 2.02 -25.25 36.80
N ASP A 19 1.08 -24.57 36.14
CA ASP A 19 1.34 -23.48 35.20
C ASP A 19 1.89 -22.34 36.06
N GLY A 20 3.21 -22.35 36.27
CA GLY A 20 3.94 -21.27 36.93
C GLY A 20 3.49 -19.91 36.40
N PRO A 21 3.58 -18.84 37.23
CA PRO A 21 3.06 -17.54 36.87
C PRO A 21 3.52 -17.15 35.46
N PRO A 22 2.61 -16.66 34.60
CA PRO A 22 2.91 -16.41 33.21
C PRO A 22 4.21 -15.61 33.11
N VAL A 23 5.20 -16.18 32.44
CA VAL A 23 6.53 -15.57 32.33
C VAL A 23 6.38 -14.31 31.48
N CYS A 24 6.24 -13.15 32.12
CA CYS A 24 6.15 -11.88 31.43
C CYS A 24 7.53 -11.53 30.85
N PRO A 25 7.66 -11.21 29.55
CA PRO A 25 8.95 -10.97 28.89
C PRO A 25 9.84 -9.91 29.54
N THR A 26 9.25 -8.96 30.27
CA THR A 26 9.97 -7.89 30.99
C THR A 26 10.33 -8.26 32.44
N GLY A 27 9.93 -9.43 32.92
CA GLY A 27 10.08 -9.85 34.31
C GLY A 27 9.17 -9.09 35.30
N ASN A 28 8.39 -8.12 34.83
CA ASN A 28 7.44 -7.37 35.65
C ASN A 28 6.00 -7.51 35.13
N CYS A 29 5.25 -8.44 35.73
CA CYS A 29 3.84 -8.68 35.40
C CYS A 29 2.88 -7.60 35.94
N THR A 30 3.36 -6.57 36.65
CA THR A 30 2.52 -5.44 37.08
C THR A 30 2.35 -4.40 35.98
N LEU A 31 3.14 -4.46 34.91
CA LEU A 31 2.99 -3.55 33.78
C LEU A 31 1.79 -3.97 32.93
N PRO A 32 0.87 -3.05 32.59
CA PRO A 32 -0.23 -3.38 31.70
C PRO A 32 0.31 -3.77 30.31
N GLY A 33 -0.40 -4.68 29.63
CA GLY A 33 -0.15 -4.95 28.22
C GLY A 33 -0.46 -3.71 27.37
N SER A 34 0.32 -3.49 26.31
CA SER A 34 0.20 -2.36 25.39
C SER A 34 -0.24 -2.83 24.01
N THR A 35 -1.51 -2.60 23.66
CA THR A 35 -2.04 -2.88 22.33
C THR A 35 -1.95 -1.61 21.49
N ILE A 36 -1.07 -1.63 20.49
CA ILE A 36 -0.77 -0.49 19.63
C ILE A 36 -1.51 -0.70 18.30
N VAL A 37 -2.46 0.19 18.00
CA VAL A 37 -3.11 0.21 16.69
C VAL A 37 -2.32 1.16 15.79
N LYS A 38 -1.80 0.65 14.68
CA LYS A 38 -1.08 1.45 13.67
C LYS A 38 -1.94 1.55 12.41
N TRP A 39 -2.08 2.75 11.86
CA TRP A 39 -2.79 2.94 10.60
C TRP A 39 -1.85 3.41 9.48
N LYS A 40 -2.14 2.93 8.27
CA LYS A 40 -1.57 3.48 7.04
C LYS A 40 -2.66 3.69 6.01
N PHE A 41 -2.45 4.67 5.14
CA PHE A 41 -3.41 5.04 4.11
C PHE A 41 -2.86 4.65 2.75
N ASN A 42 -3.61 3.85 2.01
CA ASN A 42 -3.25 3.41 0.66
C ASN A 42 -1.84 2.79 0.60
N ASN A 43 -1.48 1.95 1.57
CA ASN A 43 -0.17 1.30 1.64
C ASN A 43 -0.04 0.17 0.61
N PHE A 44 0.82 0.36 -0.40
CA PHE A 44 1.14 -0.63 -1.43
C PHE A 44 2.67 -0.82 -1.52
N PRO A 45 3.31 -1.42 -0.50
CA PRO A 45 4.77 -1.48 -0.41
C PRO A 45 5.39 -2.30 -1.54
N MET A 46 4.67 -3.29 -2.06
CA MET A 46 5.07 -4.06 -3.25
C MET A 46 5.17 -3.23 -4.54
N LEU A 47 4.50 -2.07 -4.57
CA LEU A 47 4.56 -1.11 -5.68
C LEU A 47 5.50 0.08 -5.36
N GLY A 48 6.25 0.00 -4.24
CA GLY A 48 7.10 1.09 -3.76
C GLY A 48 6.34 2.28 -3.17
N PHE A 49 5.06 2.11 -2.84
CA PHE A 49 4.20 3.16 -2.31
C PHE A 49 3.88 2.90 -0.83
N ASP A 50 4.47 3.68 0.08
CA ASP A 50 4.34 3.41 1.51
C ASP A 50 3.04 3.95 2.12
N SER A 51 2.67 5.21 1.90
CA SER A 51 1.40 5.74 2.39
C SER A 51 1.13 7.09 1.75
N ASP A 52 -0.15 7.42 1.62
CA ASP A 52 -0.56 8.81 1.43
C ASP A 52 -0.38 9.60 2.73
N ALA A 53 -0.08 10.90 2.59
CA ALA A 53 -0.02 11.80 3.72
C ALA A 53 -1.42 12.22 4.17
N CYS A 54 -1.57 12.49 5.46
CA CYS A 54 -2.82 13.00 6.04
C CYS A 54 -3.34 14.24 5.31
N SER A 55 -2.45 15.17 4.98
CA SER A 55 -2.78 16.41 4.27
C SER A 55 -3.31 16.18 2.86
N ASP A 56 -2.81 15.18 2.15
CA ASP A 56 -3.25 14.87 0.77
C ASP A 56 -4.67 14.29 0.73
N LEU A 57 -5.05 13.59 1.81
CA LEU A 57 -6.37 13.01 1.98
C LEU A 57 -7.33 13.92 2.76
N GLY A 58 -6.84 15.04 3.31
CA GLY A 58 -7.59 15.94 4.17
C GLY A 58 -7.99 15.32 5.52
N VAL A 59 -7.24 14.33 5.99
CA VAL A 59 -7.45 13.68 7.28
C VAL A 59 -6.78 14.50 8.37
N VAL A 60 -7.56 14.93 9.37
CA VAL A 60 -7.05 15.67 10.52
C VAL A 60 -6.88 14.74 11.72
N THR A 61 -7.90 13.93 11.96
CA THR A 61 -7.99 13.04 13.12
C THR A 61 -8.28 11.62 12.66
N VAL A 62 -7.80 10.63 13.39
CA VAL A 62 -8.17 9.22 13.21
C VAL A 62 -8.85 8.74 14.48
N ARG A 63 -10.11 8.30 14.34
CA ARG A 63 -10.85 7.63 15.41
C ARG A 63 -10.60 6.14 15.34
N VAL A 64 -10.28 5.54 16.48
CA VAL A 64 -10.13 4.10 16.65
C VAL A 64 -11.10 3.63 17.73
N GLU A 65 -11.96 2.71 17.36
CA GLU A 65 -12.93 2.08 18.26
C GLU A 65 -12.55 0.62 18.46
N LEU A 66 -12.60 0.15 19.71
CA LEU A 66 -12.44 -1.25 20.07
C LEU A 66 -13.79 -1.85 20.43
N ALA A 67 -14.06 -3.03 19.88
CA ALA A 67 -15.14 -3.89 20.32
C ALA A 67 -14.58 -5.26 20.69
N ASP A 68 -15.18 -5.93 21.68
CA ASP A 68 -14.82 -7.30 22.03
C ASP A 68 -15.27 -8.30 20.95
N ALA A 69 -14.98 -9.59 21.17
CA ALA A 69 -15.35 -10.65 20.23
C ALA A 69 -16.88 -10.80 20.03
N ALA A 70 -17.70 -10.41 21.01
CA ALA A 70 -19.16 -10.38 20.89
C ALA A 70 -19.66 -9.11 20.17
N GLY A 71 -18.77 -8.14 19.98
CA GLY A 71 -19.03 -6.87 19.33
C GLY A 71 -19.54 -5.77 20.26
N ALA A 72 -19.46 -5.96 21.57
CA ALA A 72 -19.75 -4.90 22.52
C ALA A 72 -18.63 -3.85 22.46
N PRO A 73 -18.96 -2.54 22.43
CA PRO A 73 -17.96 -1.48 22.52
C PRO A 73 -17.17 -1.59 23.83
N VAL A 74 -15.85 -1.49 23.73
CA VAL A 74 -14.93 -1.59 24.87
C VAL A 74 -14.30 -0.23 25.15
N ASP A 75 -13.76 0.41 24.12
CA ASP A 75 -13.08 1.69 24.24
C ASP A 75 -13.08 2.45 22.90
N MET A 76 -12.82 3.75 22.95
CA MET A 76 -12.70 4.61 21.78
C MET A 76 -11.68 5.72 22.05
N MET A 77 -10.78 5.94 21.10
CA MET A 77 -9.80 7.00 21.15
C MET A 77 -9.69 7.71 19.81
N GLU A 78 -9.36 9.00 19.86
CA GLU A 78 -9.04 9.81 18.70
C GLU A 78 -7.63 10.36 18.81
N LYS A 79 -6.88 10.36 17.71
CA LYS A 79 -5.53 10.91 17.64
C LYS A 79 -5.32 11.72 16.37
N GLY A 80 -4.38 12.67 16.44
CA GLY A 80 -3.96 13.42 15.27
C GLY A 80 -3.44 12.46 14.20
N CYS A 81 -3.84 12.68 12.94
CA CYS A 81 -3.53 11.73 11.88
C CYS A 81 -2.02 11.45 11.71
N GLY A 82 -1.20 12.49 11.87
CA GLY A 82 0.27 12.39 11.78
C GLY A 82 0.94 11.57 12.88
N GLU A 83 0.22 11.18 13.94
CA GLU A 83 0.74 10.25 14.95
C GLU A 83 0.92 8.84 14.38
N GLY A 84 0.11 8.44 13.38
CA GLY A 84 0.19 7.14 12.70
C GLY A 84 -0.16 5.91 13.55
N GLN A 85 -0.37 6.11 14.86
CA GLN A 85 -0.66 5.05 15.81
C GLN A 85 -1.33 5.58 17.08
N LEU A 86 -1.96 4.68 17.82
CA LEU A 86 -2.36 4.91 19.21
C LEU A 86 -2.27 3.64 20.05
N THR A 87 -2.30 3.79 21.37
CA THR A 87 -2.04 2.70 22.31
C THR A 87 -3.15 2.59 23.35
N PHE A 88 -3.72 1.38 23.46
CA PHE A 88 -4.60 0.97 24.54
C PHE A 88 -3.79 0.18 25.58
N LEU A 89 -3.95 0.52 26.85
CA LEU A 89 -3.23 -0.12 27.95
C LEU A 89 -4.17 -0.97 28.79
N GLY A 90 -3.72 -2.17 29.17
CA GLY A 90 -4.41 -2.99 30.17
C GLY A 90 -5.73 -3.59 29.70
N LEU A 91 -5.90 -3.79 28.38
CA LEU A 91 -7.03 -4.54 27.85
C LEU A 91 -7.06 -5.95 28.43
N ALA A 92 -8.27 -6.46 28.68
CA ALA A 92 -8.45 -7.85 29.09
C ALA A 92 -7.94 -8.79 27.99
N GLY A 93 -7.42 -9.96 28.38
CA GLY A 93 -6.97 -10.96 27.42
C GLY A 93 -8.12 -11.42 26.52
N GLY A 94 -7.92 -11.37 25.20
CA GLY A 94 -8.95 -11.76 24.24
C GLY A 94 -8.72 -11.16 22.85
N ALA A 95 -9.59 -11.54 21.92
CA ALA A 95 -9.64 -10.98 20.57
C ALA A 95 -10.55 -9.75 20.54
N TYR A 96 -10.10 -8.71 19.84
CA TYR A 96 -10.79 -7.45 19.66
C TYR A 96 -10.96 -7.15 18.18
N ARG A 97 -12.08 -6.54 17.85
CA ARG A 97 -12.30 -5.86 16.58
C ARG A 97 -11.89 -4.41 16.74
N VAL A 98 -10.93 -3.98 15.93
CA VAL A 98 -10.47 -2.60 15.84
C VAL A 98 -11.12 -1.97 14.63
N THR A 99 -11.76 -0.82 14.81
CA THR A 99 -12.36 -0.03 13.74
C THR A 99 -11.62 1.30 13.62
N VAL A 100 -11.10 1.61 12.43
CA VAL A 100 -10.38 2.85 12.13
C VAL A 100 -11.21 3.71 11.19
N THR A 101 -11.44 4.96 11.59
CA THR A 101 -12.20 5.96 10.84
C THR A 101 -11.38 7.24 10.70
N PRO A 102 -10.83 7.55 9.51
CA PRO A 102 -10.24 8.84 9.21
C PRO A 102 -11.32 9.93 9.17
N LEU A 103 -11.07 11.04 9.87
CA LEU A 103 -11.98 12.17 10.00
C LEU A 103 -11.37 13.45 9.43
N ASP A 104 -12.21 14.29 8.83
CA ASP A 104 -11.83 15.64 8.41
C ASP A 104 -11.83 16.65 9.59
N VAL A 105 -11.61 17.93 9.27
CA VAL A 105 -11.57 19.02 10.28
C VAL A 105 -12.90 19.25 11.00
N ASP A 106 -14.01 18.89 10.36
CA ASP A 106 -15.37 19.05 10.89
C ASP A 106 -15.85 17.78 11.62
N GLY A 107 -15.01 16.74 11.68
CA GLY A 107 -15.32 15.45 12.30
C GLY A 107 -16.13 14.50 11.42
N ASN A 108 -16.26 14.77 10.11
CA ASN A 108 -16.94 13.87 9.19
C ASN A 108 -16.04 12.70 8.79
N SER A 109 -16.64 11.51 8.63
CA SER A 109 -15.93 10.35 8.08
C SER A 109 -15.52 10.58 6.63
N LEU A 110 -14.25 10.33 6.33
CA LEU A 110 -13.72 10.35 4.97
C LEU A 110 -13.80 9.00 4.27
N VAL A 111 -14.25 7.95 4.95
CA VAL A 111 -14.46 6.60 4.40
C VAL A 111 -15.95 6.26 4.27
N THR A 112 -16.30 5.45 3.26
CA THR A 112 -17.68 5.01 2.97
C THR A 112 -18.18 3.95 3.96
N ALA A 113 -17.26 3.15 4.47
CA ALA A 113 -17.52 2.11 5.46
C ALA A 113 -16.38 2.09 6.49
N PRO A 114 -16.66 1.71 7.74
CA PRO A 114 -15.61 1.59 8.75
C PRO A 114 -14.57 0.55 8.35
N VAL A 115 -13.28 0.88 8.50
CA VAL A 115 -12.18 -0.04 8.18
C VAL A 115 -11.85 -0.85 9.42
N THR A 116 -12.00 -2.17 9.34
CA THR A 116 -11.85 -3.05 10.51
C THR A 116 -10.65 -3.99 10.39
N ALA A 117 -9.97 -4.23 11.51
CA ALA A 117 -9.01 -5.30 11.68
C ALA A 117 -9.32 -6.12 12.94
N MET A 118 -8.83 -7.35 12.98
CA MET A 118 -8.89 -8.19 14.17
C MET A 118 -7.50 -8.29 14.79
N GLY A 119 -7.43 -8.25 16.12
CA GLY A 119 -6.18 -8.48 16.84
C GLY A 119 -6.43 -8.85 18.28
N ASN A 120 -5.43 -9.47 18.92
CA ASN A 120 -5.53 -9.80 20.34
C ASN A 120 -5.10 -8.60 21.21
N ALA A 121 -5.52 -8.59 22.47
CA ALA A 121 -4.87 -7.76 23.46
C ALA A 121 -3.44 -8.24 23.74
N ALA A 122 -2.53 -7.31 24.03
CA ALA A 122 -1.19 -7.64 24.50
C ALA A 122 -1.27 -8.26 25.91
N ALA A 123 -0.43 -9.26 26.17
CA ALA A 123 -0.27 -9.80 27.52
C ALA A 123 0.39 -8.76 28.46
N PRO A 124 0.21 -8.86 29.79
CA PRO A 124 0.89 -8.00 30.75
C PRO A 124 2.40 -7.92 30.51
N GLY A 125 2.95 -6.71 30.55
CA GLY A 125 4.36 -6.43 30.31
C GLY A 125 4.81 -6.60 28.86
N THR A 126 3.89 -6.79 27.90
CA THR A 126 4.21 -6.92 26.46
C THR A 126 3.58 -5.81 25.62
N SER A 127 4.04 -5.69 24.38
CA SER A 127 3.41 -4.86 23.36
C SER A 127 3.00 -5.71 22.16
N LEU A 128 1.83 -5.42 21.59
CA LEU A 128 1.33 -6.05 20.39
C LEU A 128 0.85 -4.98 19.42
N GLU A 129 1.21 -5.12 18.15
CA GLU A 129 0.81 -4.19 17.10
C GLU A 129 -0.32 -4.77 16.25
N ILE A 130 -1.37 -3.98 16.03
CA ILE A 130 -2.47 -4.29 15.13
C ILE A 130 -2.38 -3.30 13.96
N PRO A 131 -1.84 -3.72 12.81
CA PRO A 131 -1.79 -2.88 11.62
C PRO A 131 -3.17 -2.80 10.95
N VAL A 132 -3.58 -1.59 10.57
CA VAL A 132 -4.83 -1.34 9.84
C VAL A 132 -4.51 -0.53 8.58
N ALA A 133 -4.91 -1.05 7.42
CA ALA A 133 -4.71 -0.39 6.14
C ALA A 133 -6.05 0.17 5.63
N VAL A 134 -6.15 1.50 5.53
CA VAL A 134 -7.27 2.17 4.85
C VAL A 134 -6.93 2.23 3.36
N ASN A 135 -7.44 1.28 2.59
CA ASN A 135 -7.11 1.13 1.18
C ASN A 135 -7.94 2.04 0.27
N HIS A 136 -7.47 2.22 -0.97
CA HIS A 136 -8.03 3.20 -1.91
C HIS A 136 -9.56 3.09 -2.17
N PRO A 137 -10.21 1.91 -2.14
CA PRO A 137 -11.65 1.83 -2.36
C PRO A 137 -12.48 2.29 -1.16
N ALA A 138 -11.86 2.42 0.03
CA ALA A 138 -12.56 2.77 1.26
C ALA A 138 -12.97 4.25 1.30
N TRP A 139 -12.33 5.10 0.51
CA TRP A 139 -12.56 6.55 0.56
C TRP A 139 -13.91 6.94 -0.04
N SER A 140 -14.55 7.93 0.59
CA SER A 140 -15.89 8.42 0.23
C SER A 140 -15.93 9.42 -0.92
N ARG A 141 -14.79 9.97 -1.30
CA ARG A 141 -14.67 10.96 -2.36
C ARG A 141 -13.58 10.59 -3.36
N PRO A 142 -13.70 11.01 -4.62
CA PRO A 142 -12.61 10.88 -5.56
C PRO A 142 -11.45 11.79 -5.13
N TYR A 143 -10.23 11.28 -5.26
CA TYR A 143 -9.01 12.08 -5.18
C TYR A 143 -8.32 12.13 -6.55
N THR A 144 -7.55 13.19 -6.72
CA THR A 144 -6.53 13.23 -7.76
C THR A 144 -5.16 13.29 -7.11
N GLY A 145 -4.16 12.91 -7.87
CA GLY A 145 -2.84 12.60 -7.38
C GLY A 145 -1.74 12.96 -8.34
N GLN A 146 -0.51 12.70 -7.90
CA GLN A 146 0.69 12.82 -8.70
C GLN A 146 1.39 11.48 -8.87
N LEU A 147 1.82 11.15 -10.07
CA LEU A 147 2.79 10.07 -10.28
C LEU A 147 4.16 10.71 -10.49
N LEU A 148 5.12 10.43 -9.61
CA LEU A 148 6.52 10.81 -9.79
C LEU A 148 7.34 9.55 -10.06
N PHE A 149 8.14 9.55 -11.12
CA PHE A 149 8.87 8.34 -11.49
C PHE A 149 10.20 8.57 -12.18
N ARG A 150 11.02 7.53 -12.12
CA ARG A 150 12.30 7.37 -12.84
C ARG A 150 12.34 6.02 -13.55
N LEU A 151 13.06 5.98 -14.66
CA LEU A 151 13.22 4.77 -15.47
C LEU A 151 14.66 4.28 -15.43
N LYS A 152 14.81 2.97 -15.36
CA LYS A 152 16.05 2.21 -15.59
C LYS A 152 15.82 1.20 -16.71
N TRP A 153 16.91 0.79 -17.34
CA TRP A 153 16.92 -0.15 -18.46
C TRP A 153 17.96 -1.22 -18.16
N GLY A 154 17.52 -2.37 -17.64
CA GLY A 154 18.37 -3.45 -17.15
C GLY A 154 19.28 -3.00 -15.99
N GLY A 155 18.75 -2.18 -15.08
CA GLY A 155 19.50 -1.59 -13.97
C GLY A 155 20.36 -0.38 -14.35
N MET A 156 20.45 -0.05 -15.64
CA MET A 156 21.35 0.97 -16.19
C MET A 156 20.60 2.24 -16.62
N SER A 157 21.36 3.32 -16.85
CA SER A 157 20.85 4.54 -17.51
C SER A 157 20.81 4.35 -19.02
N CYS A 158 20.07 5.22 -19.73
CA CYS A 158 19.81 5.18 -21.17
C CYS A 158 21.02 4.78 -22.05
N ALA A 159 22.13 5.50 -21.92
CA ALA A 159 23.32 5.31 -22.76
C ALA A 159 24.13 4.05 -22.41
N MET A 160 23.95 3.51 -21.20
CA MET A 160 24.66 2.33 -20.71
C MET A 160 23.82 1.04 -20.83
N ALA A 161 22.53 1.18 -21.15
CA ALA A 161 21.68 0.05 -21.47
C ALA A 161 22.23 -0.70 -22.68
N THR A 162 22.00 -2.00 -22.75
CA THR A 162 22.39 -2.82 -23.91
C THR A 162 21.14 -3.46 -24.53
N PRO A 163 20.73 -3.03 -25.74
CA PRO A 163 21.28 -1.90 -26.52
C PRO A 163 20.92 -0.53 -25.90
N PRO A 164 21.65 0.56 -26.24
CA PRO A 164 21.38 1.88 -25.68
C PRO A 164 20.00 2.42 -26.06
N VAL A 165 19.30 3.01 -25.10
CA VAL A 165 17.97 3.61 -25.34
C VAL A 165 18.14 5.08 -25.68
N SER A 166 17.79 5.47 -26.92
CA SER A 166 17.87 6.87 -27.36
C SER A 166 16.54 7.61 -27.23
N THR A 167 15.42 6.92 -27.43
CA THR A 167 14.08 7.48 -27.23
C THR A 167 13.20 6.54 -26.40
N GLN A 168 12.18 7.12 -25.77
CA GLN A 168 11.20 6.40 -24.98
C GLN A 168 9.78 6.86 -25.34
N THR A 169 8.80 5.97 -25.21
CA THR A 169 7.36 6.31 -25.14
C THR A 169 6.75 5.76 -23.86
N LEU A 170 5.71 6.44 -23.38
CA LEU A 170 5.02 6.11 -22.15
C LEU A 170 3.52 6.01 -22.42
N THR A 171 2.90 4.96 -21.89
CA THR A 171 1.43 4.84 -21.86
C THR A 171 1.00 4.61 -20.42
N LEU A 172 0.22 5.54 -19.86
CA LEU A 172 -0.37 5.37 -18.53
C LEU A 172 -1.84 4.98 -18.68
N THR A 173 -2.24 3.90 -18.01
CA THR A 173 -3.63 3.44 -17.95
C THR A 173 -4.12 3.50 -16.52
N VAL A 174 -5.24 4.19 -16.28
CA VAL A 174 -5.86 4.33 -14.96
C VAL A 174 -7.31 3.89 -15.06
N GLY A 175 -7.74 2.94 -14.22
CA GLY A 175 -9.10 2.40 -14.29
C GLY A 175 -9.47 1.85 -15.67
N GLY A 176 -8.50 1.26 -16.40
CA GLY A 176 -8.69 0.76 -17.77
C GLY A 176 -8.70 1.82 -18.88
N THR A 177 -8.53 3.10 -18.55
CA THR A 177 -8.52 4.20 -19.54
C THR A 177 -7.11 4.72 -19.77
N VAL A 178 -6.68 4.78 -21.03
CA VAL A 178 -5.40 5.41 -21.42
C VAL A 178 -5.48 6.91 -21.20
N ARG A 179 -4.44 7.45 -20.55
CA ARG A 179 -4.31 8.88 -20.24
C ARG A 179 -3.71 9.64 -21.41
N THR A 180 -4.21 10.84 -21.67
CA THR A 180 -3.67 11.76 -22.68
C THR A 180 -2.89 12.92 -22.04
N ASP A 181 -2.74 12.89 -20.72
CA ASP A 181 -2.00 13.88 -19.93
C ASP A 181 -0.52 13.92 -20.36
N THR A 182 0.13 15.04 -20.07
CA THR A 182 1.55 15.27 -20.38
C THR A 182 2.36 15.29 -19.09
N THR A 183 3.43 14.51 -19.03
CA THR A 183 4.38 14.58 -17.93
C THR A 183 5.10 15.92 -17.92
N SER A 184 5.64 16.31 -16.77
CA SER A 184 6.50 17.47 -16.62
C SER A 184 7.83 17.10 -15.98
N ILE A 185 8.82 17.95 -16.23
CA ILE A 185 10.14 17.94 -15.60
C ILE A 185 10.38 19.37 -15.15
N ASP A 186 10.62 19.57 -13.86
CA ASP A 186 10.83 20.93 -13.31
C ASP A 186 9.72 21.90 -13.75
N ASN A 187 8.47 21.43 -13.69
CA ASN A 187 7.26 22.14 -14.14
C ASN A 187 7.19 22.50 -15.64
N VAL A 188 8.09 21.95 -16.47
CA VAL A 188 8.06 22.10 -17.93
C VAL A 188 7.43 20.85 -18.56
N PRO A 189 6.39 20.99 -19.40
CA PRO A 189 5.80 19.86 -20.12
C PRO A 189 6.85 19.09 -20.95
N PHE A 190 6.79 17.76 -20.90
CA PHE A 190 7.79 16.89 -21.51
C PHE A 190 7.21 15.86 -22.46
N GLN A 191 6.42 14.88 -21.96
CA GLN A 191 6.02 13.70 -22.74
C GLN A 191 4.54 13.34 -22.52
N LYS A 192 3.78 13.10 -23.60
CA LYS A 192 2.42 12.55 -23.48
C LYS A 192 2.42 11.11 -22.97
N LEU A 193 1.37 10.75 -22.24
CA LEU A 193 1.15 9.42 -21.65
C LEU A 193 0.23 8.51 -22.46
N ASP A 194 0.07 8.78 -23.76
CA ASP A 194 -0.78 8.00 -24.68
C ASP A 194 0.01 7.03 -25.58
N GLY A 195 1.34 6.95 -25.40
CA GLY A 195 2.24 6.14 -26.21
C GLY A 195 2.62 6.72 -27.58
N THR A 196 2.09 7.88 -27.96
CA THR A 196 2.26 8.46 -29.31
C THR A 196 3.38 9.49 -29.42
N ASP A 197 3.95 9.93 -28.28
CA ASP A 197 4.89 11.04 -28.21
C ASP A 197 6.31 10.55 -27.82
N PRO A 198 7.13 10.09 -28.78
CA PRO A 198 8.50 9.67 -28.51
C PRO A 198 9.35 10.87 -28.08
N LYS A 199 10.04 10.72 -26.94
CA LYS A 199 10.98 11.72 -26.41
C LYS A 199 12.36 11.12 -26.19
N PRO A 200 13.42 11.96 -26.15
CA PRO A 200 14.75 11.51 -25.75
C PRO A 200 14.69 10.75 -24.43
N CYS A 201 15.45 9.66 -24.33
CA CYS A 201 15.55 8.90 -23.11
C CYS A 201 16.12 9.75 -21.97
N ARG A 202 15.47 9.71 -20.81
CA ARG A 202 15.83 10.46 -19.60
C ARG A 202 16.74 9.62 -18.71
N ALA A 203 17.87 10.19 -18.30
CA ALA A 203 18.81 9.47 -17.45
C ALA A 203 18.21 9.27 -16.05
N PHE A 204 18.42 8.07 -15.48
CA PHE A 204 17.96 7.75 -14.13
C PHE A 204 18.52 8.72 -13.07
N THR A 205 19.71 9.26 -13.32
CA THR A 205 20.48 10.16 -12.44
C THR A 205 20.13 11.63 -12.57
N ASP A 206 19.22 12.01 -13.47
CA ASP A 206 18.85 13.41 -13.66
C ASP A 206 18.27 14.03 -12.38
N ALA A 207 18.47 15.32 -12.17
CA ALA A 207 18.07 16.00 -10.92
C ALA A 207 16.57 15.81 -10.60
N PHE A 208 15.70 15.99 -11.59
CA PHE A 208 14.25 15.94 -11.40
C PHE A 208 13.62 14.68 -11.98
N PRO A 209 12.79 13.93 -11.23
CA PRO A 209 11.99 12.84 -11.79
C PRO A 209 10.98 13.38 -12.81
N GLN A 210 10.49 12.51 -13.68
CA GLN A 210 9.31 12.84 -14.48
C GLN A 210 8.09 12.77 -13.57
N ASN A 211 7.14 13.67 -13.76
CA ASN A 211 5.91 13.63 -12.99
C ASN A 211 4.67 13.95 -13.82
N VAL A 212 3.51 13.48 -13.41
CA VAL A 212 2.22 13.91 -13.93
C VAL A 212 1.26 14.14 -12.77
N MET A 213 0.53 15.25 -12.78
CA MET A 213 -0.41 15.66 -11.73
C MET A 213 -1.86 15.57 -12.21
N GLY A 214 -2.81 15.62 -11.27
CA GLY A 214 -4.24 15.65 -11.58
C GLY A 214 -4.78 14.31 -12.09
N ILE A 215 -4.03 13.23 -11.88
CA ILE A 215 -4.44 11.88 -12.30
C ILE A 215 -5.37 11.30 -11.24
N PRO A 216 -6.46 10.61 -11.59
CA PRO A 216 -7.28 9.91 -10.60
C PRO A 216 -6.42 8.99 -9.74
N PHE A 217 -6.56 9.11 -8.42
CA PHE A 217 -5.83 8.28 -7.49
C PHE A 217 -6.26 6.80 -7.61
N GLY A 218 -5.36 5.87 -7.27
CA GLY A 218 -5.66 4.45 -7.31
C GLY A 218 -4.66 3.62 -8.14
N PRO A 219 -4.96 2.32 -8.33
CA PRO A 219 -4.14 1.42 -9.14
C PRO A 219 -4.07 1.89 -10.60
N ALA A 220 -2.88 1.77 -11.18
CA ALA A 220 -2.61 2.13 -12.56
C ALA A 220 -1.58 1.17 -13.17
N THR A 221 -1.44 1.24 -14.49
CA THR A 221 -0.39 0.52 -15.22
C THR A 221 0.39 1.53 -16.07
N LEU A 222 1.71 1.52 -15.93
CA LEU A 222 2.63 2.29 -16.77
C LEU A 222 3.33 1.33 -17.74
N LEU A 223 3.02 1.44 -19.03
CA LEU A 223 3.78 0.80 -20.10
C LEU A 223 4.90 1.75 -20.53
N VAL A 224 6.14 1.24 -20.49
CA VAL A 224 7.31 1.93 -21.01
C VAL A 224 7.87 1.17 -22.20
N VAL A 225 8.24 1.92 -23.23
CA VAL A 225 8.91 1.37 -24.41
C VAL A 225 10.17 2.18 -24.67
N GLY A 226 11.31 1.50 -24.71
CA GLY A 226 12.61 2.06 -25.05
C GLY A 226 12.99 1.69 -26.49
N LYS A 227 13.49 2.66 -27.26
CA LYS A 227 13.86 2.48 -28.67
C LYS A 227 15.30 2.90 -28.95
N VAL A 228 15.93 2.22 -29.90
CA VAL A 228 17.19 2.64 -30.56
C VAL A 228 16.84 3.47 -31.79
N GLY A 229 17.54 4.59 -32.00
CA GLY A 229 17.24 5.58 -33.02
C GLY A 229 16.53 6.81 -32.44
N LYS A 230 16.81 7.98 -33.03
CA LYS A 230 16.30 9.27 -32.55
C LYS A 230 14.88 9.59 -33.03
N ASP A 231 14.38 8.82 -34.00
CA ASP A 231 13.10 9.09 -34.67
C ASP A 231 11.98 8.18 -34.17
N ALA A 232 10.73 8.55 -34.45
CA ALA A 232 9.53 7.81 -34.04
C ALA A 232 9.51 6.33 -34.52
N GLY A 233 10.22 6.04 -35.62
CA GLY A 233 10.40 4.70 -36.19
C GLY A 233 11.59 3.90 -35.64
N GLY A 234 12.22 4.34 -34.55
CA GLY A 234 13.30 3.60 -33.90
C GLY A 234 12.91 2.16 -33.53
N LEU A 235 13.89 1.26 -33.55
CA LEU A 235 13.69 -0.15 -33.19
C LEU A 235 13.39 -0.28 -31.70
N GLU A 236 12.28 -0.92 -31.35
CA GLU A 236 11.95 -1.23 -29.96
C GLU A 236 12.92 -2.27 -29.40
N VAL A 237 13.49 -1.95 -28.25
CA VAL A 237 14.49 -2.78 -27.58
C VAL A 237 14.17 -3.06 -26.12
N PHE A 238 13.26 -2.28 -25.54
CA PHE A 238 12.68 -2.54 -24.23
C PHE A 238 11.18 -2.31 -24.30
N ARG A 239 10.39 -3.20 -23.69
CA ARG A 239 8.95 -3.05 -23.54
C ARG A 239 8.52 -3.71 -22.25
N LYS A 240 8.00 -2.91 -21.31
CA LYS A 240 7.53 -3.45 -20.02
C LYS A 240 6.36 -2.65 -19.48
N SER A 241 5.34 -3.38 -19.06
CA SER A 241 4.26 -2.84 -18.23
C SER A 241 4.60 -3.02 -16.75
N PHE A 242 4.38 -1.96 -15.98
CA PHE A 242 4.52 -1.95 -14.53
C PHE A 242 3.17 -1.65 -13.90
N ASP A 243 2.77 -2.49 -12.97
CA ASP A 243 1.71 -2.11 -12.04
C ASP A 243 2.22 -1.02 -11.12
N THR A 244 1.37 -0.05 -10.84
CA THR A 244 1.71 1.08 -10.00
C THR A 244 0.49 1.65 -9.29
N PHE A 245 0.72 2.65 -8.46
CA PHE A 245 -0.32 3.30 -7.68
C PHE A 245 -0.13 4.81 -7.74
N ILE A 246 -1.21 5.52 -8.04
CA ILE A 246 -1.29 6.98 -7.99
C ILE A 246 -1.81 7.34 -6.59
N GLY A 247 -0.93 7.85 -5.72
CA GLY A 247 -1.33 8.36 -4.41
C GLY A 247 -2.14 9.64 -4.52
N ALA A 248 -2.91 9.98 -3.48
CA ALA A 248 -3.65 11.23 -3.42
C ALA A 248 -2.71 12.45 -3.29
N GLY A 249 -3.16 13.61 -3.78
CA GLY A 249 -2.46 14.88 -3.60
C GLY A 249 -1.11 14.96 -4.32
N VAL A 250 -0.15 15.65 -3.70
CA VAL A 250 1.12 16.04 -4.36
C VAL A 250 2.37 15.48 -3.68
N PHE A 251 2.26 14.93 -2.46
CA PHE A 251 3.42 14.42 -1.73
C PHE A 251 3.64 12.92 -1.94
N ASN A 252 3.65 12.49 -3.20
CA ASN A 252 3.87 11.10 -3.54
C ASN A 252 5.37 10.75 -3.64
N PRO A 253 5.76 9.50 -3.29
CA PRO A 253 7.14 9.07 -3.43
C PRO A 253 7.54 9.02 -4.91
N THR A 254 8.83 9.20 -5.17
CA THR A 254 9.38 8.91 -6.49
C THR A 254 9.52 7.41 -6.68
N LEU A 255 8.75 6.86 -7.60
CA LEU A 255 8.82 5.44 -7.97
C LEU A 255 9.95 5.20 -8.97
N THR A 256 10.55 4.02 -8.94
CA THR A 256 11.58 3.61 -9.90
C THR A 256 11.10 2.38 -10.63
N TYR A 257 11.05 2.45 -11.96
CA TYR A 257 10.72 1.32 -12.81
C TYR A 257 11.94 0.89 -13.58
N ASP A 258 12.25 -0.40 -13.56
CA ASP A 258 13.38 -0.98 -14.27
C ASP A 258 12.87 -1.94 -15.35
N ALA A 259 12.98 -1.55 -16.61
CA ALA A 259 12.63 -2.41 -17.72
C ALA A 259 13.78 -3.42 -17.89
N PRO A 260 13.54 -4.72 -17.66
CA PRO A 260 14.61 -5.71 -17.73
C PRO A 260 15.19 -5.77 -19.15
N LEU A 261 16.41 -6.30 -19.27
CA LEU A 261 17.01 -6.56 -20.58
C LEU A 261 16.02 -7.35 -21.45
N PRO A 262 15.91 -7.03 -22.75
CA PRO A 262 15.12 -7.83 -23.67
C PRO A 262 15.58 -9.28 -23.55
N ASP A 263 14.63 -10.18 -23.34
CA ASP A 263 14.95 -11.61 -23.33
C ASP A 263 15.54 -11.94 -24.70
N ALA A 264 16.79 -12.40 -24.71
CA ALA A 264 17.56 -12.58 -25.93
C ALA A 264 17.00 -13.72 -26.84
N GLY A 265 15.86 -14.32 -26.49
CA GLY A 265 15.39 -15.55 -27.13
C GLY A 265 13.88 -15.82 -27.22
N VAL A 266 12.98 -14.86 -27.02
CA VAL A 266 11.53 -15.15 -27.09
C VAL A 266 10.80 -14.14 -27.97
N ASP A 267 10.92 -14.33 -29.28
CA ASP A 267 9.89 -14.10 -30.31
C ASP A 267 10.59 -14.10 -31.68
N ALA A 268 11.03 -15.28 -32.12
CA ALA A 268 11.07 -15.51 -33.56
C ALA A 268 9.62 -15.34 -34.06
N PRO A 269 9.37 -14.56 -35.13
CA PRO A 269 8.04 -14.48 -35.71
C PRO A 269 7.52 -15.90 -35.95
N PRO A 270 6.22 -16.20 -35.71
CA PRO A 270 5.68 -17.48 -36.11
C PRO A 270 5.94 -17.64 -37.60
N ASP A 271 6.73 -18.65 -37.97
CA ASP A 271 7.02 -18.97 -39.36
C ASP A 271 5.67 -19.13 -40.09
N THR A 272 5.34 -18.15 -40.93
CA THR A 272 4.18 -18.25 -41.80
C THR A 272 4.49 -19.29 -42.87
N MET A 273 3.88 -20.47 -42.75
CA MET A 273 3.73 -21.44 -43.85
C MET A 273 2.59 -21.04 -44.78
#